data_AF-A0A967DC05-F1
#
_entry.id   AF-A0A967DC05-F1
#
_cell.length_a   1.000
_cell.length_b   1.000
_cell.length_c   1.000
_cell.angle_alpha   90.00
_cell.angle_beta   90.00
_cell.angle_gamma   90.00
#
_symmetry.space_group_name_H-M   'P 1'
#
loop_
_entity.id
_entity.type
_entity.pdbx_description
1 polymer ?
#
loop_
_entity_poly.entity_id
_entity_poly.type
_entity_poly.pdbx_seq_one_letter_code
_entity_poly.pdbx_strand_id
1 'polypeptide(L)'
;MSANSNVSNSQLLANIANAMLSTGPRTEEGKAKARYNARRHGLTGQFYVMDEADRLAYNEHEAQMLAVLNPADYYQRQLAVAIAQDHWRINRVKGIEFNTYGLGHHEHAADSSADTAETEVAITQAQTWRADNKQFSNIALYETRLHRIIAKNKKELDDLQTKRNTAEAAAREEAQLLLEEKLAEHDPIDPTRSIQINGFVFSTHNLLAQMAHKQAVALARWYKSRHWDRSRQPPFVTLTFPKAA
;
A
#
# COMPACT_ATOMS: atom_id res chain seq x y z
N MET A 1 1.13 -8.29 48.87
CA MET A 1 1.08 -9.33 47.82
C MET A 1 0.63 -10.62 48.48
N SER A 2 -0.65 -11.00 48.36
CA SER A 2 -1.11 -12.33 48.78
C SER A 2 -1.82 -12.96 47.59
N ALA A 3 -1.21 -13.99 47.01
CA ALA A 3 -1.88 -14.84 46.05
C ALA A 3 -2.86 -15.74 46.83
N ASN A 4 -4.15 -15.66 46.49
CA ASN A 4 -5.17 -16.55 47.03
C ASN A 4 -4.90 -17.99 46.55
N SER A 5 -4.29 -18.80 47.40
CA SER A 5 -4.06 -20.22 47.21
C SER A 5 -5.22 -21.01 47.83
N ASN A 6 -6.28 -21.27 47.06
CA ASN A 6 -7.31 -22.24 47.41
C ASN A 6 -7.68 -23.06 46.15
N VAL A 7 -6.74 -23.88 45.69
CA VAL A 7 -7.03 -24.96 44.73
C VAL A 7 -7.20 -26.22 45.57
N SER A 8 -8.36 -26.89 45.48
CA SER A 8 -8.58 -28.11 46.28
C SER A 8 -7.62 -29.22 45.86
N ASN A 9 -7.32 -30.16 46.76
CA ASN A 9 -6.49 -31.33 46.43
C ASN A 9 -7.06 -32.13 45.24
N SER A 10 -8.39 -32.19 45.09
CA SER A 10 -9.01 -32.84 43.94
C SER A 10 -8.77 -32.10 42.62
N GLN A 11 -8.83 -30.76 42.62
CA GLN A 11 -8.49 -29.94 41.46
C GLN A 11 -7.00 -30.04 41.11
N LEU A 12 -6.13 -30.13 42.12
CA LEU A 12 -4.68 -30.25 41.91
C LEU A 12 -4.30 -31.60 41.29
N LEU A 13 -4.90 -32.70 41.77
CA LEU A 13 -4.72 -34.03 41.20
C LEU A 13 -5.28 -34.13 39.77
N ALA A 14 -6.44 -33.52 39.51
CA ALA A 14 -7.01 -33.47 38.16
C ALA A 14 -6.13 -32.65 37.20
N ASN A 15 -5.59 -31.51 37.65
CA ASN A 15 -4.67 -30.70 36.85
C ASN A 15 -3.36 -31.44 36.54
N ILE A 16 -2.83 -32.21 37.49
CA ILE A 16 -1.64 -33.06 37.28
C ILE A 16 -1.93 -34.15 36.24
N ALA A 17 -3.06 -34.86 36.37
CA ALA A 17 -3.46 -35.91 35.43
C ALA A 17 -3.67 -35.34 34.01
N ASN A 18 -4.34 -34.19 33.90
CA ASN A 18 -4.55 -33.50 32.62
C ASN A 18 -3.26 -32.98 32.00
N ALA A 19 -2.30 -32.50 32.81
CA ALA A 19 -1.00 -32.06 32.34
C ALA A 19 -0.14 -33.22 31.81
N MET A 20 -0.27 -34.42 32.39
CA MET A 20 0.40 -35.63 31.88
C MET A 20 -0.18 -36.11 30.53
N LEU A 21 -1.45 -35.81 30.25
CA LEU A 21 -2.11 -36.12 28.98
C LEU A 21 -1.90 -35.04 27.90
N SER A 22 -1.66 -33.79 28.31
CA SER A 22 -1.51 -32.63 27.42
C SER A 22 -0.08 -32.08 27.43
N THR A 23 0.85 -32.83 26.85
CA THR A 23 2.28 -32.43 26.82
C THR A 23 2.63 -31.41 25.73
N GLY A 24 1.62 -30.86 25.05
CA GLY A 24 1.79 -30.07 23.84
C GLY A 24 2.41 -30.86 22.68
N PRO A 25 2.57 -30.24 21.50
CA PRO A 25 3.16 -30.90 20.35
C PRO A 25 4.68 -31.00 20.47
N ARG A 26 5.23 -32.19 20.20
CA ARG A 26 6.66 -32.49 20.33
C ARG A 26 7.43 -32.49 19.02
N THR A 27 6.74 -32.57 17.88
CA THR A 27 7.32 -32.53 16.54
C THR A 27 7.34 -31.10 15.98
N GLU A 28 8.26 -30.79 15.07
CA GLU A 28 8.29 -29.48 14.40
C GLU A 28 6.99 -29.19 13.63
N GLU A 29 6.43 -30.19 12.95
CA GLU A 29 5.11 -30.09 12.31
C GLU A 29 3.98 -29.85 13.33
N GLY A 30 4.03 -30.52 14.48
CA GLY A 30 3.05 -30.34 15.55
C GLY A 30 3.15 -28.96 16.19
N LYS A 31 4.37 -28.44 16.41
CA LYS A 31 4.61 -27.07 16.89
C LYS A 31 4.16 -26.05 15.86
N ALA A 32 4.41 -26.32 14.57
CA ALA A 32 3.95 -25.48 13.45
C ALA A 32 2.43 -25.46 13.30
N LYS A 33 1.72 -26.51 13.72
CA LYS A 33 0.25 -26.48 13.84
C LYS A 33 -0.21 -25.74 15.10
N ALA A 34 0.39 -26.03 16.26
CA ALA A 34 -0.04 -25.42 17.52
C ALA A 34 0.29 -23.94 17.67
N ARG A 35 1.28 -23.39 16.95
CA ARG A 35 1.51 -21.93 16.88
C ARG A 35 0.28 -21.15 16.39
N TYR A 36 -0.63 -21.81 15.65
CA TYR A 36 -1.88 -21.19 15.22
C TYR A 36 -2.96 -21.22 16.30
N ASN A 37 -2.85 -22.06 17.33
CA ASN A 37 -3.87 -22.16 18.40
C ASN A 37 -3.93 -20.91 19.30
N ALA A 38 -2.86 -20.10 19.34
CA ALA A 38 -2.86 -18.81 20.03
C ALA A 38 -3.51 -17.68 19.20
N ARG A 39 -3.90 -17.94 17.94
CA ARG A 39 -4.48 -16.95 17.03
C ARG A 39 -5.97 -16.82 17.32
N ARG A 40 -6.39 -15.69 17.90
CA ARG A 40 -7.81 -15.41 18.14
C ARG A 40 -8.53 -14.83 16.92
N HIS A 41 -7.96 -13.80 16.31
CA HIS A 41 -8.58 -13.07 15.18
C HIS A 41 -7.64 -12.90 13.98
N GLY A 42 -6.34 -13.16 14.14
CA GLY A 42 -5.36 -13.10 13.05
C GLY A 42 -5.07 -11.71 12.48
N LEU A 43 -5.66 -10.65 13.06
CA LEU A 43 -5.54 -9.26 12.58
C LEU A 43 -4.18 -8.62 12.88
N THR A 44 -3.38 -9.15 13.80
CA THR A 44 -2.07 -8.59 14.22
C THR A 44 -0.90 -9.56 14.03
N GLY A 45 -1.13 -10.72 13.42
CA GLY A 45 -0.09 -11.73 13.20
C GLY A 45 0.79 -11.40 11.99
N GLN A 46 2.07 -11.79 12.06
CA GLN A 46 3.00 -11.72 10.92
C GLN A 46 2.69 -12.75 9.82
N PHE A 47 1.90 -13.79 10.13
CA PHE A 47 1.54 -14.87 9.21
C PHE A 47 0.04 -14.88 8.96
N TYR A 48 -0.34 -14.69 7.70
CA TYR A 48 -1.67 -14.98 7.21
C TYR A 48 -1.70 -16.43 6.71
N VAL A 49 -2.44 -17.29 7.42
CA VAL A 49 -2.90 -18.54 6.81
C VAL A 49 -3.99 -18.14 5.83
N MET A 50 -3.67 -18.21 4.55
CA MET A 50 -4.58 -18.04 3.43
C MET A 50 -4.78 -19.42 2.81
N ASP A 51 -6.00 -19.72 2.37
CA ASP A 51 -6.16 -20.78 1.40
C ASP A 51 -5.55 -20.34 0.05
N GLU A 52 -5.52 -21.26 -0.92
CA GLU A 52 -4.89 -20.97 -2.20
C GLU A 52 -5.61 -19.86 -2.99
N ALA A 53 -6.94 -19.79 -2.89
CA ALA A 53 -7.72 -18.76 -3.57
C ALA A 53 -7.45 -17.36 -2.98
N ASP A 54 -7.45 -17.26 -1.64
CA ASP A 54 -7.13 -16.04 -0.91
C ASP A 54 -5.68 -15.59 -1.18
N ARG A 55 -4.74 -16.54 -1.29
CA ARG A 55 -3.33 -16.24 -1.61
C ARG A 55 -3.19 -15.65 -3.01
N LEU A 56 -3.88 -16.22 -4.00
CA LEU A 56 -3.86 -15.70 -5.37
C LEU A 56 -4.49 -14.31 -5.44
N ALA A 57 -5.63 -14.09 -4.76
CA ALA A 57 -6.26 -12.79 -4.67
C ALA A 57 -5.37 -11.74 -3.98
N TYR A 58 -4.66 -12.13 -2.91
CA TYR A 58 -3.71 -11.25 -2.25
C TYR A 58 -2.53 -10.89 -3.16
N ASN A 59 -1.95 -11.85 -3.88
CA ASN A 59 -0.84 -11.60 -4.80
C ASN A 59 -1.24 -10.62 -5.91
N GLU A 60 -2.46 -10.78 -6.45
CA GLU A 60 -3.01 -9.85 -7.44
C GLU A 60 -3.19 -8.45 -6.86
N HIS A 61 -3.80 -8.35 -5.67
CA HIS A 61 -3.96 -7.08 -4.94
C HIS A 61 -2.61 -6.40 -4.68
N GLU A 62 -1.62 -7.14 -4.19
CA GLU A 62 -0.27 -6.61 -3.94
C GLU A 62 0.38 -6.13 -5.24
N ALA A 63 0.28 -6.90 -6.33
CA ALA A 63 0.81 -6.50 -7.63
C ALA A 63 0.17 -5.20 -8.14
N GLN A 64 -1.16 -5.07 -8.02
CA GLN A 64 -1.87 -3.86 -8.41
C GLN A 64 -1.47 -2.66 -7.54
N MET A 65 -1.36 -2.84 -6.22
CA MET A 65 -0.93 -1.79 -5.30
C MET A 65 0.50 -1.33 -5.60
N LEU A 66 1.42 -2.25 -5.86
CA LEU A 66 2.80 -1.91 -6.23
C LEU A 66 2.89 -1.20 -7.58
N ALA A 67 2.06 -1.57 -8.55
CA ALA A 67 2.00 -0.89 -9.85
C ALA A 67 1.53 0.56 -9.71
N VAL A 68 0.52 0.82 -8.88
CA VAL A 68 0.01 2.18 -8.61
C VAL A 68 1.00 3.02 -7.81
N LEU A 69 1.59 2.44 -6.76
CA LEU A 69 2.52 3.16 -5.90
C LEU A 69 3.89 3.37 -6.56
N ASN A 70 4.25 2.57 -7.56
CA ASN A 70 5.45 2.67 -8.38
C ASN A 70 6.74 2.99 -7.59
N PRO A 71 7.14 2.14 -6.62
CA PRO A 71 8.33 2.37 -5.82
C PRO A 71 9.60 2.23 -6.67
N ALA A 72 10.51 3.22 -6.57
CA ALA A 72 11.73 3.24 -7.38
C ALA A 72 12.91 2.47 -6.76
N ASP A 73 12.94 2.35 -5.44
CA ASP A 73 14.05 1.73 -4.69
C ASP A 73 13.55 0.69 -3.68
N TYR A 74 14.49 -0.01 -3.04
CA TYR A 74 14.18 -1.05 -2.06
C TYR A 74 13.36 -0.52 -0.88
N TYR A 75 13.67 0.66 -0.35
CA TYR A 75 12.99 1.20 0.82
C TYR A 75 11.56 1.62 0.48
N GLN A 76 11.37 2.30 -0.65
CA GLN A 76 10.06 2.61 -1.20
C GLN A 76 9.24 1.34 -1.42
N ARG A 77 9.87 0.25 -1.90
CA ARG A 77 9.20 -1.04 -2.07
C ARG A 77 8.74 -1.63 -0.75
N GLN A 78 9.55 -1.55 0.30
CA GLN A 78 9.14 -2.00 1.64
C GLN A 78 7.93 -1.23 2.16
N LEU A 79 7.92 0.10 1.99
CA LEU A 79 6.76 0.93 2.34
C LEU A 79 5.52 0.55 1.52
N ALA A 80 5.67 0.37 0.21
CA ALA A 80 4.57 0.02 -0.68
C ALA A 80 3.97 -1.37 -0.38
N VAL A 81 4.81 -2.37 -0.10
CA VAL A 81 4.37 -3.70 0.36
C VAL A 81 3.63 -3.60 1.70
N ALA A 82 4.15 -2.84 2.66
CA ALA A 82 3.49 -2.64 3.95
C ALA A 82 2.11 -1.98 3.80
N ILE A 83 2.00 -0.96 2.92
CA ILE A 83 0.73 -0.33 2.57
C ILE A 83 -0.25 -1.34 1.96
N ALA A 84 0.20 -2.16 1.00
CA ALA A 84 -0.64 -3.18 0.37
C ALA A 84 -1.14 -4.22 1.37
N GLN A 85 -0.26 -4.69 2.25
CA GLN A 85 -0.59 -5.61 3.34
C GLN A 85 -1.62 -4.99 4.28
N ASP A 86 -1.40 -3.78 4.78
CA ASP A 86 -2.30 -3.17 5.74
C ASP A 86 -3.67 -2.84 5.13
N HIS A 87 -3.74 -2.49 3.84
CA HIS A 87 -5.00 -2.36 3.11
C HIS A 87 -5.75 -3.70 3.01
N TRP A 88 -5.05 -4.79 2.70
CA TRP A 88 -5.64 -6.13 2.69
C TRP A 88 -6.22 -6.47 4.06
N ARG A 89 -5.49 -6.16 5.13
CA ARG A 89 -5.92 -6.39 6.52
C ARG A 89 -7.17 -5.60 6.86
N ILE A 90 -7.25 -4.33 6.46
CA ILE A 90 -8.43 -3.47 6.68
C ILE A 90 -9.67 -4.02 5.97
N ASN A 91 -9.53 -4.51 4.74
CA ASN A 91 -10.64 -5.08 3.99
C ASN A 91 -11.16 -6.36 4.69
N ARG A 92 -10.25 -7.16 5.24
CA ARG A 92 -10.62 -8.36 6.02
C ARG A 92 -11.21 -8.05 7.39
N VAL A 93 -10.85 -6.94 8.02
CA VAL A 93 -11.48 -6.52 9.29
C VAL A 93 -12.99 -6.39 9.10
N LYS A 94 -13.42 -5.73 8.01
CA LYS A 94 -14.84 -5.62 7.66
C LYS A 94 -15.49 -6.98 7.42
N GLY A 95 -14.81 -7.86 6.69
CA GLY A 95 -15.29 -9.22 6.46
C GLY A 95 -15.49 -10.02 7.76
N ILE A 96 -14.57 -9.89 8.72
CA ILE A 96 -14.69 -10.53 10.04
C ILE A 96 -15.88 -9.95 10.80
N GLU A 97 -16.06 -8.63 10.80
CA GLU A 97 -17.21 -7.98 11.46
C GLU A 97 -18.54 -8.50 10.90
N PHE A 98 -18.70 -8.56 9.57
CA PHE A 98 -19.88 -9.12 8.92
C PHE A 98 -20.09 -10.59 9.27
N ASN A 99 -19.02 -11.40 9.29
CA ASN A 99 -19.10 -12.81 9.64
C ASN A 99 -19.48 -13.02 11.12
N THR A 100 -19.04 -12.15 12.03
CA THR A 100 -19.46 -12.19 13.45
C THR A 100 -20.96 -11.95 13.57
N TYR A 101 -21.51 -10.95 12.87
CA TYR A 101 -22.96 -10.75 12.83
C TYR A 101 -23.70 -11.94 12.19
N GLY A 102 -23.17 -12.50 11.11
CA GLY A 102 -23.72 -13.69 10.46
C GLY A 102 -23.76 -14.90 11.38
N LEU A 103 -22.71 -15.13 12.17
CA LEU A 103 -22.69 -16.18 13.19
C LEU A 103 -23.75 -15.95 14.26
N GLY A 104 -23.86 -14.73 14.76
CA GLY A 104 -24.89 -14.36 15.73
C GLY A 104 -26.32 -14.57 15.21
N HIS A 105 -26.56 -14.35 13.91
CA HIS A 105 -27.82 -14.71 13.24
C HIS A 105 -28.13 -16.21 13.33
N HIS A 106 -27.13 -17.08 13.25
CA HIS A 106 -27.33 -18.51 13.44
C HIS A 106 -27.48 -18.90 14.92
N GLU A 107 -26.73 -18.28 15.82
CA GLU A 107 -26.69 -18.62 17.24
C GLU A 107 -27.94 -18.14 18.00
N HIS A 108 -28.51 -16.99 17.62
CA HIS A 108 -29.65 -16.37 18.30
C HIS A 108 -30.98 -16.52 17.56
N ALA A 109 -31.02 -17.22 16.42
CA ALA A 109 -32.25 -17.43 15.64
C ALA A 109 -33.41 -18.03 16.46
N ALA A 110 -33.12 -18.88 17.43
CA ALA A 110 -34.13 -19.53 18.26
C ALA A 110 -34.61 -18.68 19.46
N ASP A 111 -33.87 -17.63 19.82
CA ASP A 111 -34.13 -16.78 21.00
C ASP A 111 -34.92 -15.50 20.64
N SER A 112 -35.27 -15.32 19.36
CA SER A 112 -35.97 -14.16 18.83
C SER A 112 -37.49 -14.42 18.76
N SER A 113 -38.28 -13.56 19.44
CA SER A 113 -39.75 -13.56 19.37
C SER A 113 -40.27 -12.33 18.61
N ALA A 114 -39.60 -11.92 17.53
CA ALA A 114 -39.94 -10.71 16.79
C ALA A 114 -41.13 -10.91 15.83
N ASP A 115 -41.96 -9.87 15.69
CA ASP A 115 -43.14 -9.91 14.81
C ASP A 115 -42.80 -9.77 13.31
N THR A 116 -41.60 -9.27 12.96
CA THR A 116 -41.14 -9.12 11.57
C THR A 116 -39.69 -9.57 11.39
N ALA A 117 -39.34 -10.00 10.18
CA ALA A 117 -37.97 -10.41 9.82
C ALA A 117 -36.94 -9.29 10.00
N GLU A 118 -37.30 -8.04 9.72
CA GLU A 118 -36.43 -6.89 9.95
C GLU A 118 -36.16 -6.67 11.45
N THR A 119 -37.18 -6.88 12.28
CA THR A 119 -37.07 -6.75 13.74
C THR A 119 -36.26 -7.89 14.34
N GLU A 120 -36.44 -9.12 13.84
CA GLU A 120 -35.64 -10.30 14.17
C GLU A 120 -34.15 -10.06 13.91
N VAL A 121 -33.83 -9.52 12.72
CA VAL A 121 -32.45 -9.20 12.34
C VAL A 121 -31.85 -8.17 13.30
N ALA A 122 -32.58 -7.09 13.59
CA ALA A 122 -32.10 -6.03 14.47
C ALA A 122 -31.87 -6.51 15.92
N ILE A 123 -32.79 -7.32 16.47
CA ILE A 123 -32.65 -7.90 17.82
C ILE A 123 -31.44 -8.82 17.87
N THR A 124 -31.28 -9.68 16.87
CA THR A 124 -30.17 -10.62 16.80
C THR A 124 -28.82 -9.90 16.71
N GLN A 125 -28.71 -8.86 15.88
CA GLN A 125 -27.50 -8.04 15.81
C GLN A 125 -27.19 -7.36 17.15
N ALA A 126 -28.20 -6.84 17.84
CA ALA A 126 -28.02 -6.22 19.15
C ALA A 126 -27.58 -7.24 20.22
N GLN A 127 -28.12 -8.46 20.20
CA GLN A 127 -27.70 -9.55 21.08
C GLN A 127 -26.25 -9.97 20.80
N THR A 128 -25.91 -10.14 19.52
CA THR A 128 -24.55 -10.46 19.06
C THR A 128 -23.56 -9.39 19.53
N TRP A 129 -23.88 -8.11 19.32
CA TRP A 129 -23.05 -7.01 19.79
C TRP A 129 -22.85 -7.04 21.31
N ARG A 130 -23.91 -7.30 22.08
CA ARG A 130 -23.82 -7.37 23.55
C ARG A 130 -22.96 -8.54 24.02
N ALA A 131 -23.07 -9.70 23.36
CA ALA A 131 -22.28 -10.88 23.67
C ALA A 131 -20.79 -10.68 23.31
N ASP A 132 -20.51 -10.12 22.14
CA ASP A 132 -19.17 -9.99 21.57
C ASP A 132 -18.59 -8.57 21.58
N ASN A 133 -19.13 -7.65 22.38
CA ASN A 133 -18.73 -6.23 22.41
C ASN A 133 -17.20 -6.02 22.49
N LYS A 134 -16.52 -6.83 23.30
CA LYS A 134 -15.06 -6.77 23.42
C LYS A 134 -14.35 -7.07 22.10
N GLN A 135 -14.87 -7.99 21.30
CA GLN A 135 -14.31 -8.34 19.99
C GLN A 135 -14.50 -7.18 19.00
N PHE A 136 -15.70 -6.60 18.92
CA PHE A 136 -15.99 -5.43 18.10
C PHE A 136 -15.14 -4.21 18.50
N SER A 137 -14.97 -3.96 19.80
CA SER A 137 -14.10 -2.90 20.31
C SER A 137 -12.63 -3.11 19.88
N ASN A 138 -12.13 -4.35 19.89
CA ASN A 138 -10.79 -4.66 19.41
C ASN A 138 -10.66 -4.46 17.90
N ILE A 139 -11.68 -4.86 17.13
CA ILE A 139 -11.76 -4.64 15.68
C ILE A 139 -11.64 -3.15 15.34
N ALA A 140 -12.47 -2.30 15.94
CA ALA A 140 -12.45 -0.86 15.71
C ALA A 140 -11.09 -0.21 16.07
N LEU A 141 -10.47 -0.70 17.15
CA LEU A 141 -9.13 -0.26 17.56
C LEU A 141 -8.05 -0.68 16.55
N TYR A 142 -8.12 -1.90 16.01
CA TYR A 142 -7.20 -2.36 14.97
C TYR A 142 -7.38 -1.61 13.66
N GLU A 143 -8.63 -1.36 13.25
CA GLU A 143 -8.93 -0.55 12.07
C GLU A 143 -8.32 0.85 12.20
N THR A 144 -8.55 1.52 13.34
CA THR A 144 -7.96 2.84 13.60
C THR A 144 -6.43 2.81 13.55
N ARG A 145 -5.80 1.77 14.11
CA ARG A 145 -4.34 1.61 14.08
C ARG A 145 -3.82 1.37 12.67
N LEU A 146 -4.46 0.49 11.91
CA LEU A 146 -4.09 0.20 10.52
C LEU A 146 -4.20 1.43 9.65
N HIS A 147 -5.30 2.20 9.76
CA HIS A 147 -5.44 3.48 9.05
C HIS A 147 -4.31 4.45 9.35
N ARG A 148 -3.90 4.58 10.62
CA ARG A 148 -2.78 5.45 11.01
C ARG A 148 -1.45 4.98 10.43
N ILE A 149 -1.19 3.67 10.41
CA ILE A 149 0.04 3.10 9.85
C ILE A 149 0.07 3.31 8.33
N ILE A 150 -1.04 3.02 7.62
CA ILE A 150 -1.17 3.26 6.18
C ILE A 150 -0.92 4.73 5.88
N ALA A 151 -1.57 5.66 6.59
CA ALA A 151 -1.41 7.09 6.36
C ALA A 151 0.03 7.55 6.59
N LYS A 152 0.71 7.03 7.62
CA LYS A 152 2.11 7.34 7.90
C LYS A 152 3.02 6.82 6.80
N ASN A 153 2.91 5.55 6.43
CA ASN A 153 3.77 4.92 5.43
C ASN A 153 3.55 5.56 4.04
N LYS A 154 2.30 5.88 3.70
CA LYS A 154 1.98 6.58 2.47
C LYS A 154 2.61 7.96 2.44
N LYS A 155 2.50 8.73 3.52
CA LYS A 155 3.14 10.05 3.62
C LYS A 155 4.67 9.95 3.44
N GLU A 156 5.30 8.98 4.08
CA GLU A 156 6.75 8.78 3.95
C GLU A 156 7.15 8.41 2.52
N LEU A 157 6.38 7.54 1.87
CA LEU A 157 6.57 7.20 0.46
C LEU A 157 6.41 8.43 -0.46
N ASP A 158 5.34 9.20 -0.26
CA ASP A 158 5.06 10.42 -1.03
C ASP A 158 6.18 11.47 -0.85
N ASP A 159 6.71 11.62 0.38
CA ASP A 159 7.82 12.52 0.68
C ASP A 159 9.11 12.08 -0.04
N LEU A 160 9.43 10.78 -0.06
CA LEU A 160 10.59 10.23 -0.76
C LEU A 160 10.47 10.41 -2.28
N GLN A 161 9.29 10.10 -2.83
CA GLN A 161 9.01 10.26 -4.25
C GLN A 161 9.07 11.73 -4.67
N THR A 162 8.52 12.64 -3.87
CA THR A 162 8.60 14.08 -4.11
C THR A 162 10.04 14.56 -4.14
N LYS A 163 10.85 14.16 -3.15
CA LYS A 163 12.29 14.50 -3.13
C LYS A 163 13.02 13.98 -4.37
N ARG A 164 12.78 12.72 -4.75
CA ARG A 164 13.38 12.10 -5.94
C ARG A 164 12.96 12.82 -7.22
N ASN A 165 11.67 13.07 -7.39
CA ASN A 165 11.11 13.72 -8.58
C ASN A 165 11.64 15.15 -8.74
N THR A 166 11.75 15.89 -7.63
CA THR A 166 12.35 17.23 -7.62
C THR A 166 13.83 17.19 -8.00
N ALA A 167 14.60 16.25 -7.44
CA ALA A 167 16.01 16.07 -7.78
C ALA A 167 16.19 15.65 -9.26
N GLU A 168 15.35 14.75 -9.77
CA GLU A 168 15.33 14.33 -11.16
C GLU A 168 14.96 15.49 -12.10
N ALA A 169 14.00 16.34 -11.70
CA ALA A 169 13.62 17.52 -12.47
C ALA A 169 14.77 18.55 -12.54
N ALA A 170 15.44 18.83 -11.42
CA ALA A 170 16.61 19.71 -11.39
C ALA A 170 17.75 19.17 -12.25
N ALA A 171 18.07 17.88 -12.13
CA ALA A 171 19.08 17.22 -12.96
C ALA A 171 18.72 17.23 -14.46
N ARG A 172 17.43 17.13 -14.79
CA ARG A 172 16.94 17.24 -16.17
C ARG A 172 17.11 18.65 -16.71
N GLU A 173 16.82 19.68 -15.93
CA GLU A 173 17.03 21.08 -16.33
C GLU A 173 18.52 21.35 -16.59
N GLU A 174 19.41 20.87 -15.72
CA GLU A 174 20.87 20.95 -15.92
C GLU A 174 21.30 20.23 -17.21
N ALA A 175 20.79 19.02 -17.46
CA ALA A 175 21.07 18.29 -18.70
C ALA A 175 20.56 19.03 -19.95
N GLN A 176 19.41 19.71 -19.86
CA GLN A 176 18.86 20.52 -20.96
C GLN A 176 19.72 21.75 -21.23
N LEU A 177 20.22 22.43 -20.19
CA LEU A 177 21.09 23.60 -20.32
C LEU A 177 22.41 23.25 -21.01
N LEU A 178 23.07 22.15 -20.61
CA LEU A 178 24.31 21.68 -21.25
C LEU A 178 24.11 21.33 -22.73
N LEU A 179 22.91 20.84 -23.08
CA LEU A 179 22.58 20.50 -24.46
C LEU A 179 22.24 21.74 -25.29
N GLU A 180 21.56 22.71 -24.67
CA GLU A 180 21.28 24.02 -25.26
C GLU A 180 22.56 24.78 -25.58
N GLU A 181 23.54 24.77 -24.68
CA GLU A 181 24.89 25.32 -24.91
C GLU A 181 25.54 24.71 -26.16
N LYS A 182 25.60 23.38 -26.25
CA LYS A 182 26.16 22.67 -27.42
C LYS A 182 25.40 22.98 -28.72
N LEU A 183 24.08 23.07 -28.66
CA LEU A 183 23.26 23.43 -29.82
C LEU A 183 23.56 24.86 -30.30
N ALA A 184 23.80 25.79 -29.36
CA ALA A 184 24.15 27.18 -29.65
C ALA A 184 25.55 27.30 -30.26
N GLU A 185 26.50 26.47 -29.84
CA GLU A 185 27.86 26.40 -30.38
C GLU A 185 27.96 25.61 -31.71
N HIS A 186 26.85 25.01 -32.16
CA HIS A 186 26.80 24.09 -33.32
C HIS A 186 27.71 22.86 -33.17
N ASP A 187 27.93 22.43 -31.93
CA ASP A 187 28.71 21.25 -31.63
C ASP A 187 28.00 19.97 -32.08
N PRO A 188 28.75 18.96 -32.56
CA PRO A 188 28.16 17.68 -32.93
C PRO A 188 27.59 16.96 -31.69
N ILE A 189 26.27 16.77 -31.70
CA ILE A 189 25.55 16.02 -30.66
C ILE A 189 25.20 14.63 -31.19
N ASP A 190 25.62 13.60 -30.47
CA ASP A 190 25.24 12.20 -30.72
C ASP A 190 23.92 11.88 -29.98
N PRO A 191 22.77 11.74 -30.69
CA PRO A 191 21.47 11.52 -30.05
C PRO A 191 21.34 10.14 -29.39
N THR A 192 22.21 9.19 -29.76
CA THR A 192 22.14 7.80 -29.28
C THR A 192 22.72 7.63 -27.87
N ARG A 193 23.53 8.60 -27.42
CA ARG A 193 24.14 8.57 -26.08
C ARG A 193 23.17 9.01 -25.00
N SER A 194 23.48 8.63 -23.76
CA SER A 194 22.80 9.14 -22.58
C SER A 194 23.64 10.20 -21.86
N ILE A 195 22.99 11.18 -21.28
CA ILE A 195 23.57 12.19 -20.38
C ILE A 195 23.29 11.75 -18.96
N GLN A 196 24.31 11.77 -18.10
CA GLN A 196 24.18 11.44 -16.69
C GLN A 196 24.47 12.65 -15.83
N ILE A 197 23.52 13.02 -14.97
CA ILE A 197 23.63 14.14 -14.03
C ILE A 197 23.17 13.66 -12.66
N ASN A 198 24.01 13.80 -11.64
CA ASN A 198 23.68 13.45 -10.25
C ASN A 198 23.09 12.04 -10.07
N GLY A 199 23.55 11.07 -10.87
CA GLY A 199 23.07 9.68 -10.85
C GLY A 199 21.80 9.42 -11.68
N PHE A 200 21.14 10.46 -12.20
CA PHE A 200 20.04 10.31 -13.15
C PHE A 200 20.57 10.16 -14.57
N VAL A 201 19.99 9.23 -15.34
CA VAL A 201 20.36 8.94 -16.73
C VAL A 201 19.24 9.40 -17.65
N PHE A 202 19.57 10.27 -18.59
CA PHE A 202 18.64 10.80 -19.57
C PHE A 202 19.09 10.44 -20.98
N SER A 203 18.16 9.92 -21.80
CA SER A 203 18.43 9.72 -23.23
C SER A 203 18.57 11.10 -23.91
N THR A 204 19.67 11.31 -24.63
CA THR A 204 19.89 12.55 -25.39
C THR A 204 18.79 12.75 -26.41
N HIS A 205 18.41 11.70 -27.15
CA HIS A 205 17.28 11.74 -28.08
C HIS A 205 15.98 12.26 -27.43
N ASN A 206 15.60 11.72 -26.26
CA ASN A 206 14.38 12.16 -25.58
C ASN A 206 14.48 13.60 -25.08
N LEU A 207 15.65 14.02 -24.58
CA LEU A 207 15.86 15.41 -24.16
C LEU A 207 15.75 16.38 -25.34
N LEU A 208 16.40 16.08 -26.47
CA LEU A 208 16.30 16.87 -27.69
C LEU A 208 14.84 16.97 -28.17
N ALA A 209 14.10 15.87 -28.19
CA ALA A 209 12.70 15.86 -28.58
C ALA A 209 11.84 16.73 -27.64
N GLN A 210 12.08 16.66 -26.33
CA GLN A 210 11.40 17.51 -25.34
C GLN A 210 11.73 19.00 -25.53
N MET A 211 13.01 19.34 -25.75
CA MET A 211 13.44 20.71 -25.99
C MET A 211 12.84 21.27 -27.29
N ALA A 212 12.88 20.48 -28.38
CA ALA A 212 12.26 20.85 -29.65
C ALA A 212 10.75 21.08 -29.49
N HIS A 213 10.07 20.21 -28.74
CA HIS A 213 8.65 20.38 -28.42
C HIS A 213 8.40 21.67 -27.62
N LYS A 214 9.17 21.93 -26.55
CA LYS A 214 9.08 23.17 -25.76
C LYS A 214 9.25 24.42 -26.63
N GLN A 215 10.26 24.43 -27.50
CA GLN A 215 10.50 25.54 -28.45
C GLN A 215 9.34 25.70 -29.43
N ALA A 216 8.84 24.61 -30.01
CA ALA A 216 7.70 24.65 -30.94
C ALA A 216 6.43 25.21 -30.28
N VAL A 217 6.15 24.82 -29.03
CA VAL A 217 5.02 25.37 -28.25
C VAL A 217 5.23 26.84 -27.92
N ALA A 218 6.45 27.26 -27.55
CA ALA A 218 6.76 28.66 -27.30
C ALA A 218 6.56 29.52 -28.56
N LEU A 219 7.06 29.06 -29.72
CA LEU A 219 6.82 29.69 -31.01
C LEU A 219 5.33 29.77 -31.35
N ALA A 220 4.58 28.67 -31.19
CA ALA A 220 3.15 28.64 -31.46
C ALA A 220 2.38 29.63 -30.58
N ARG A 221 2.71 29.72 -29.28
CA ARG A 221 2.11 30.70 -28.36
C ARG A 221 2.43 32.14 -28.79
N TRP A 222 3.67 32.40 -29.19
CA TRP A 222 4.12 33.72 -29.63
C TRP A 222 3.42 34.18 -30.92
N TYR A 223 3.31 33.29 -31.90
CA TYR A 223 2.59 33.55 -33.15
C TYR A 223 1.09 33.68 -32.90
N LYS A 224 0.50 32.84 -32.05
CA LYS A 224 -0.93 32.94 -31.69
C LYS A 224 -1.28 34.31 -31.12
N SER A 225 -0.43 34.89 -30.27
CA SER A 225 -0.66 36.24 -29.72
C SER A 225 -0.48 37.37 -30.76
N ARG A 226 -0.05 37.03 -31.98
CA ARG A 226 0.16 37.92 -33.13
C ARG A 226 -0.69 37.50 -34.33
N HIS A 227 -1.79 36.80 -34.09
CA HIS A 227 -2.71 36.32 -35.13
C HIS A 227 -2.01 35.51 -36.23
N TRP A 228 -0.99 34.73 -35.85
CA TRP A 228 -0.20 33.89 -36.74
C TRP A 228 0.61 34.67 -37.80
N ASP A 229 0.90 35.95 -37.58
CA ASP A 229 1.76 36.76 -38.44
C ASP A 229 3.21 36.23 -38.47
N ARG A 230 3.54 35.51 -39.55
CA ARG A 230 4.87 34.91 -39.78
C ARG A 230 5.92 35.87 -40.30
N SER A 231 5.54 37.11 -40.65
CA SER A 231 6.51 38.12 -41.08
C SER A 231 7.36 38.63 -39.90
N ARG A 232 6.84 38.51 -38.67
CA ARG A 232 7.53 38.91 -37.46
C ARG A 232 8.40 37.79 -36.94
N GLN A 233 9.58 38.16 -36.43
CA GLN A 233 10.50 37.23 -35.78
C GLN A 233 10.30 37.20 -34.26
N PRO A 234 10.37 36.02 -33.63
CA PRO A 234 10.33 35.90 -32.18
C PRO A 234 11.55 36.59 -31.55
N PRO A 235 11.41 37.21 -30.36
CA PRO A 235 12.49 37.90 -29.67
C PRO A 235 13.46 36.94 -28.95
N PHE A 236 13.38 35.63 -29.23
CA PHE A 236 14.19 34.59 -28.61
C PHE A 236 14.91 33.76 -29.67
N VAL A 237 16.09 33.25 -29.33
CA VAL A 237 16.91 32.41 -30.20
C VAL A 237 16.17 31.12 -30.52
N THR A 238 16.23 30.70 -31.78
CA THR A 238 15.64 29.44 -32.26
C THR A 238 16.76 28.45 -32.50
N LEU A 239 16.85 27.42 -31.66
CA LEU A 239 17.86 26.37 -31.78
C LEU A 239 17.50 25.42 -32.93
N THR A 240 18.53 24.92 -33.61
CA THR A 240 18.39 23.89 -34.64
C THR A 240 18.68 22.54 -34.04
N PHE A 241 17.66 21.68 -33.98
CA PHE A 241 17.81 20.32 -33.43
C PHE A 241 18.23 19.34 -34.54
N PRO A 242 19.13 18.38 -34.25
CA PRO A 242 19.46 17.33 -35.21
C PRO A 242 18.22 16.51 -35.56
N LYS A 243 18.06 16.16 -36.84
CA LYS A 243 16.97 15.28 -37.28
C LYS A 243 17.15 13.91 -36.62
N ALA A 244 16.05 13.34 -36.13
CA ALA A 244 16.05 11.96 -35.67
C ALA A 244 16.51 11.05 -36.83
N ALA A 245 17.58 10.29 -36.60
CA ALA A 245 18.00 9.20 -37.48
C ALA A 245 17.02 8.03 -37.37
#